data_AF-A0A1Q7T030-F1
#
_entry.id   AF-A0A1Q7T030-F1
#
_cell.length_a   1.000
_cell.length_b   1.000
_cell.length_c   1.000
_cell.angle_alpha   90.00
_cell.angle_beta   90.00
_cell.angle_gamma   90.00
#
_symmetry.space_group_name_H-M   'P 1'
#
loop_
_entity.id
_entity.type
_entity.pdbx_description
1 polymer ?
#
loop_
_entity_poly.entity_id
_entity_poly.type
_entity_poly.pdbx_seq_one_letter_code
_entity_poly.pdbx_strand_id
1 'polypeptide(L)'
;MNLKNWSLLYPGRRTPVLSPACDFVATLPYLPGDTLALTFGGGRSLAGITTDQMRHFADAARIPASPLWQIGVETAERTVRAWKALEQTDLLPKDMRTSIEKQIFAVASTTK
;
A
#
# COMPACT_ATOMS: atom_id res chain seq x y z
N MET A 1 3.93 3.81 -7.35
CA MET A 1 3.03 4.96 -7.13
C MET A 1 3.82 6.25 -6.93
N ASN A 2 4.04 7.02 -8.00
CA ASN A 2 4.62 8.37 -7.93
C ASN A 2 3.52 9.44 -8.04
N LEU A 3 3.88 10.73 -8.01
CA LEU A 3 2.91 11.84 -8.01
C LEU A 3 1.95 11.84 -9.21
N LYS A 4 2.37 11.32 -10.37
CA LYS A 4 1.53 11.26 -11.58
C LYS A 4 0.45 10.17 -11.52
N ASN A 5 0.53 9.24 -10.57
CA ASN A 5 -0.52 8.24 -10.33
C ASN A 5 -1.64 8.75 -9.42
N TRP A 6 -1.63 10.03 -9.06
CA TRP A 6 -2.67 10.69 -8.29
C TRP A 6 -3.39 11.70 -9.18
N SER A 7 -4.72 11.66 -9.18
CA SER A 7 -5.52 12.59 -9.96
C SER A 7 -6.69 13.13 -9.15
N LEU A 8 -7.24 14.24 -9.61
CA LEU A 8 -8.37 14.91 -8.98
C LEU A 8 -9.54 14.93 -9.96
N LEU A 9 -10.72 14.62 -9.46
CA LEU A 9 -11.97 14.81 -10.17
C LEU A 9 -12.54 16.18 -9.79
N TYR A 10 -13.17 16.85 -10.75
CA TYR A 10 -13.85 18.13 -10.53
C TYR A 10 -15.34 18.02 -10.89
N PRO A 11 -16.18 17.36 -10.06
CA PRO A 11 -17.59 17.14 -10.39
C PRO A 11 -18.35 18.46 -10.63
N GLY A 12 -18.04 19.49 -9.83
CA GLY A 12 -18.59 20.85 -9.96
C GLY A 12 -17.66 21.85 -10.68
N ARG A 13 -16.63 21.37 -11.40
CA ARG A 13 -15.61 22.18 -12.11
C ARG A 13 -14.72 23.10 -11.26
N ARG A 14 -14.95 23.20 -9.94
CA ARG A 14 -14.21 24.10 -9.03
C ARG A 14 -13.59 23.38 -7.84
N THR A 15 -14.38 22.62 -7.11
CA THR A 15 -13.91 21.89 -5.93
C THR A 15 -13.37 20.52 -6.34
N PRO A 16 -12.08 20.24 -6.15
CA PRO A 16 -11.52 18.93 -6.44
C PRO A 16 -11.94 17.91 -5.38
N VAL A 17 -12.05 16.66 -5.80
CA VAL A 17 -12.05 15.49 -4.94
C VAL A 17 -11.01 14.51 -5.44
N LEU A 18 -10.46 13.68 -4.54
CA LEU A 18 -9.51 12.67 -4.94
C LEU A 18 -10.18 11.65 -5.87
N SER A 19 -9.55 11.31 -6.99
CA SER A 19 -10.04 10.24 -7.86
C SER A 19 -9.90 8.88 -7.16
N PRO A 20 -10.64 7.84 -7.61
CA PRO A 20 -10.22 6.48 -7.34
C PRO A 20 -8.74 6.29 -7.69
N ALA A 21 -8.03 5.52 -6.89
CA ALA A 21 -6.63 5.24 -7.14
C ALA A 21 -6.48 4.36 -8.39
N CYS A 22 -5.46 4.66 -9.20
CA CYS A 22 -5.15 3.97 -10.45
C CYS A 22 -3.72 3.44 -10.43
N ASP A 23 -3.36 2.64 -11.44
CA ASP A 23 -2.01 2.10 -11.65
C ASP A 23 -1.41 1.34 -10.45
N PHE A 24 -2.25 0.60 -9.70
CA PHE A 24 -1.74 -0.36 -8.72
C PHE A 24 -1.09 -1.55 -9.41
N VAL A 25 0.22 -1.69 -9.20
CA VAL A 25 1.01 -2.80 -9.75
C VAL A 25 1.91 -3.34 -8.64
N ALA A 26 1.92 -4.66 -8.47
CA ALA A 26 2.93 -5.31 -7.66
C ALA A 26 4.25 -5.33 -8.45
N THR A 27 5.22 -4.52 -8.03
CA THR A 27 6.46 -4.30 -8.80
C THR A 27 7.55 -5.32 -8.50
N LEU A 28 7.58 -5.90 -7.30
CA LEU A 28 8.61 -6.86 -6.87
C LEU A 28 8.81 -8.09 -7.78
N PRO A 29 7.78 -8.66 -8.44
CA PRO A 29 7.98 -9.72 -9.43
C PRO A 29 8.84 -9.30 -10.63
N TYR A 30 8.90 -7.99 -10.93
CA TYR A 30 9.60 -7.45 -12.10
C TYR A 30 10.88 -6.70 -11.73
N LEU A 31 10.89 -6.05 -10.57
CA LEU A 31 11.97 -5.20 -10.09
C LEU A 31 12.41 -5.65 -8.69
N PRO A 32 13.33 -6.65 -8.60
CA PRO A 32 13.87 -7.09 -7.33
C PRO A 32 14.57 -5.92 -6.62
N GLY A 33 14.21 -5.68 -5.35
CA GLY A 33 14.78 -4.58 -4.57
C GLY A 33 14.16 -3.20 -4.85
N ASP A 34 13.02 -3.15 -5.54
CA ASP A 34 12.26 -1.91 -5.71
C ASP A 34 11.91 -1.25 -4.36
N THR A 35 11.68 0.06 -4.40
CA THR A 35 11.40 0.88 -3.22
C THR A 35 10.23 1.83 -3.47
N LEU A 36 9.63 2.34 -2.40
CA LEU A 36 8.56 3.32 -2.52
C LEU A 36 9.06 4.60 -3.23
N ALA A 37 8.28 5.05 -4.22
CA ALA A 37 8.57 6.29 -4.95
C ALA A 37 8.35 7.54 -4.09
N LEU A 38 7.41 7.51 -3.14
CA LEU A 38 7.22 8.51 -2.10
C LEU A 38 7.66 7.94 -0.76
N THR A 39 8.29 8.76 0.08
CA THR A 39 8.72 8.31 1.41
C THR A 39 7.53 8.07 2.32
N PHE A 40 7.68 7.10 3.22
CA PHE A 40 6.72 6.79 4.26
C PHE A 40 7.46 6.65 5.58
N GLY A 41 7.11 7.48 6.57
CA GLY A 41 7.79 7.49 7.86
C GLY A 41 9.31 7.71 7.76
N GLY A 42 9.77 8.49 6.79
CA GLY A 42 11.20 8.74 6.53
C GLY A 42 11.93 7.64 5.73
N GLY A 43 11.28 6.51 5.45
CA GLY A 43 11.85 5.39 4.68
C GLY A 43 11.21 5.21 3.30
N ARG A 44 11.79 4.30 2.52
CA ARG A 44 11.23 3.84 1.22
C ARG A 44 11.08 2.32 1.13
N SER A 45 11.24 1.61 2.24
CA SER A 45 11.18 0.15 2.25
C SER A 45 9.79 -0.35 1.89
N LEU A 46 9.73 -1.39 1.06
CA LEU A 46 8.51 -2.17 0.84
C LEU A 46 8.35 -3.30 1.87
N ALA A 47 9.36 -3.62 2.68
CA ALA A 47 9.40 -4.85 3.48
C ALA A 47 8.35 -4.92 4.62
N GLY A 48 7.70 -3.82 4.97
CA GLY A 48 6.75 -3.78 6.07
C GLY A 48 6.35 -2.36 6.46
N ILE A 49 5.47 -2.26 7.45
CA ILE A 49 5.00 -1.01 8.06
C ILE A 49 5.23 -1.15 9.56
N THR A 50 5.93 -0.19 10.16
CA THR A 50 6.13 -0.16 11.62
C THR A 50 5.32 0.94 12.28
N THR A 51 5.06 0.78 13.58
CA THR A 51 4.41 1.80 14.41
C THR A 51 5.20 3.11 14.43
N ASP A 52 6.54 3.04 14.44
CA ASP A 52 7.41 4.22 14.38
C ASP A 52 7.30 4.97 13.05
N GLN A 53 7.28 4.24 11.92
CA GLN A 53 7.06 4.85 10.60
C GLN A 53 5.69 5.52 10.53
N MET A 54 4.65 4.87 11.05
CA MET A 54 3.30 5.42 11.11
C MET A 54 3.22 6.68 11.96
N ARG A 55 3.86 6.68 13.14
CA ARG A 55 3.94 7.87 14.01
C ARG A 55 4.65 9.02 13.31
N HIS A 56 5.81 8.77 12.71
CA HIS A 56 6.56 9.79 11.99
C HIS A 56 5.78 10.37 10.80
N PHE A 57 5.06 9.51 10.07
CA PHE A 57 4.19 9.95 8.99
C PHE A 57 3.02 10.81 9.52
N ALA A 58 2.38 10.39 10.60
CA ALA A 58 1.28 11.13 11.22
C ALA A 58 1.71 12.52 11.71
N ASP A 59 2.89 12.61 12.35
CA ASP A 59 3.47 13.87 12.80
C ASP A 59 3.75 14.81 11.62
N ALA A 60 4.36 14.29 10.54
CA ALA A 60 4.65 15.05 9.34
C ALA A 60 3.36 15.55 8.63
N ALA A 61 2.31 14.72 8.62
CA ALA A 61 1.01 15.04 8.03
C ALA A 61 0.11 15.87 8.98
N ARG A 62 0.51 16.07 10.24
CA ARG A 62 -0.27 16.75 11.29
C ARG A 62 -1.64 16.11 11.53
N ILE A 63 -1.68 14.78 11.56
CA ILE A 63 -2.88 13.98 11.82
C ILE A 63 -2.68 13.07 13.05
N PRO A 64 -3.76 12.60 13.71
CA PRO A 64 -3.62 11.67 14.82
C PRO A 64 -3.04 10.31 14.41
N ALA A 65 -2.02 9.83 15.13
CA ALA A 65 -1.35 8.56 14.82
C ALA A 65 -2.18 7.31 15.12
N SER A 66 -2.99 7.33 16.19
CA SER A 66 -3.75 6.14 16.64
C SER A 66 -4.77 5.64 15.59
N PRO A 67 -5.63 6.48 14.99
CA PRO A 67 -6.51 6.06 13.90
C PRO A 67 -5.74 5.54 12.69
N LEU A 68 -4.58 6.14 12.40
CA LEU A 68 -3.77 5.74 11.26
C LEU A 68 -3.19 4.33 11.41
N TRP A 69 -2.72 3.96 12.61
CA TRP A 69 -2.28 2.59 12.88
C TRP A 69 -3.40 1.58 12.65
N GLN A 70 -4.60 1.85 13.18
CA GLN A 70 -5.76 0.96 13.00
C GLN A 70 -6.10 0.76 11.51
N ILE A 71 -6.08 1.83 10.72
CA ILE A 71 -6.27 1.74 9.25
C ILE A 71 -5.21 0.84 8.61
N GLY A 72 -3.94 0.95 9.03
CA GLY A 72 -2.85 0.10 8.54
C GLY A 72 -3.09 -1.38 8.82
N VAL A 73 -3.42 -1.72 10.07
CA VAL A 73 -3.73 -3.10 10.50
C VAL A 73 -4.92 -3.65 9.72
N GLU A 74 -6.04 -2.92 9.71
CA GLU A 74 -7.26 -3.34 9.02
C GLU A 74 -7.03 -3.55 7.52
N THR A 75 -6.27 -2.66 6.88
CA THR A 75 -5.94 -2.76 5.45
C THR A 75 -5.08 -3.97 5.16
N ALA A 76 -4.07 -4.26 5.99
CA ALA A 76 -3.23 -5.43 5.83
C ALA A 76 -4.04 -6.73 5.96
N GLU A 77 -4.90 -6.82 6.98
CA GLU A 77 -5.77 -7.99 7.16
C GLU A 77 -6.76 -8.18 6.02
N ARG A 78 -7.42 -7.09 5.58
CA ARG A 78 -8.35 -7.13 4.45
C ARG A 78 -7.66 -7.54 3.16
N THR A 79 -6.43 -7.09 2.95
CA THR A 79 -5.61 -7.47 1.79
C THR A 79 -5.28 -8.96 1.81
N VAL A 80 -4.89 -9.51 2.97
CA VAL A 80 -4.66 -10.95 3.13
C VAL A 80 -5.92 -11.76 2.83
N ARG A 81 -7.07 -11.35 3.39
CA ARG A 81 -8.36 -12.02 3.15
C ARG A 81 -8.76 -11.95 1.68
N ALA A 82 -8.65 -10.79 1.06
CA ALA A 82 -8.97 -10.59 -0.35
C ALA A 82 -8.05 -11.43 -1.25
N TRP A 83 -6.74 -11.43 -1.01
CA TRP A 83 -5.78 -12.23 -1.78
C TRP A 83 -6.11 -13.72 -1.77
N LYS A 84 -6.44 -14.27 -0.59
CA LYS A 84 -6.81 -15.69 -0.43
C LYS A 84 -8.12 -16.07 -1.13
N ALA A 85 -9.06 -15.12 -1.24
CA ALA A 85 -10.37 -15.36 -1.85
C ALA A 85 -10.40 -15.01 -3.35
N LEU A 86 -9.34 -14.39 -3.88
CA LEU A 86 -9.30 -13.89 -5.24
C LEU A 86 -8.98 -15.03 -6.22
N GLU A 87 -10.01 -15.52 -6.92
CA GLU A 87 -9.91 -16.61 -7.91
C GLU A 87 -8.91 -16.30 -9.03
N GLN A 88 -8.77 -15.01 -9.40
CA GLN A 88 -7.86 -14.56 -10.46
C GLN A 88 -6.38 -14.77 -10.10
N THR A 89 -6.05 -15.05 -8.84
CA THR A 89 -4.67 -15.39 -8.45
C THR A 89 -4.16 -16.66 -9.15
N ASP A 90 -5.05 -17.58 -9.53
CA ASP A 90 -4.69 -18.80 -10.25
C ASP A 90 -4.32 -18.54 -11.72
N LEU A 91 -4.66 -17.37 -12.27
CA LEU A 91 -4.28 -16.96 -13.63
C LEU A 91 -2.83 -16.45 -13.70
N LEU A 92 -2.20 -16.18 -12.56
CA LEU A 92 -0.85 -15.64 -12.50
C LEU A 92 0.19 -16.76 -12.67
N PRO A 93 1.34 -16.47 -13.33
CA PRO A 93 2.49 -17.36 -13.28
C PRO A 93 2.88 -17.67 -11.83
N LYS A 94 3.22 -18.93 -11.55
CA LYS A 94 3.47 -19.42 -10.20
C LYS A 94 4.48 -18.57 -9.42
N ASP A 95 5.58 -18.18 -10.06
CA ASP A 95 6.65 -17.40 -9.42
C ASP A 95 6.18 -15.98 -9.08
N MET A 96 5.38 -15.37 -9.95
CA MET A 96 4.78 -14.05 -9.72
C MET A 96 3.79 -14.10 -8.57
N ARG A 97 2.87 -15.08 -8.58
CA ARG A 97 1.92 -15.29 -7.48
C ARG A 97 2.65 -15.48 -6.15
N THR A 98 3.68 -16.31 -6.12
CA THR A 98 4.48 -16.61 -4.93
C THR A 98 5.20 -15.36 -4.41
N SER A 99 5.77 -14.54 -5.31
CA SER A 99 6.44 -13.29 -4.95
C SER A 99 5.46 -12.28 -4.33
N ILE A 100 4.29 -12.10 -4.93
CA ILE A 100 3.24 -11.20 -4.43
C ILE A 100 2.71 -11.69 -3.08
N GLU A 101 2.41 -12.98 -2.97
CA GLU A 101 1.89 -13.58 -1.74
C GLU A 101 2.87 -13.42 -0.57
N LYS A 102 4.15 -13.73 -0.81
CA LYS A 102 5.22 -13.56 0.18
C LYS A 102 5.25 -12.12 0.69
N GLN A 103 5.11 -11.15 -0.22
CA GLN A 103 5.12 -9.73 0.13
C GLN A 103 3.90 -9.33 0.96
N ILE A 104 2.70 -9.76 0.57
CA ILE A 104 1.46 -9.48 1.31
C ILE A 104 1.56 -10.04 2.74
N PHE A 105 2.03 -11.27 2.89
CA PHE A 105 2.15 -11.90 4.22
C PHE A 105 3.27 -11.30 5.06
N ALA A 106 4.40 -10.90 4.46
CA ALA A 106 5.46 -10.18 5.15
C ALA A 106 4.93 -8.87 5.75
N VAL A 107 4.27 -8.02 4.96
CA VAL A 107 3.69 -6.76 5.46
C VAL A 107 2.64 -7.01 6.55
N ALA A 108 1.75 -7.99 6.35
CA ALA A 108 0.75 -8.35 7.35
C ALA A 108 1.33 -8.86 8.67
N SER A 109 2.53 -9.46 8.65
CA SER A 109 3.21 -9.88 9.88
C SER A 109 3.78 -8.71 10.69
N THR A 110 4.10 -7.59 10.03
CA THR A 110 4.63 -6.38 10.67
C THR A 110 3.55 -5.48 11.28
N THR A 111 2.29 -5.75 10.98
CA THR A 111 1.12 -4.96 11.40
C THR A 111 0.25 -5.67 12.45
N LYS A 112 0.84 -6.61 13.18
CA LYS A 112 0.18 -7.31 14.29
C LYS A 112 0.46 -6.65 15.63
#